data_AF-A0A535Y9B0-F1
#
_entry.id   AF-A0A535Y9B0-F1
#
_cell.length_a   1.000
_cell.length_b   1.000
_cell.length_c   1.000
_cell.angle_alpha   90.00
_cell.angle_beta   90.00
_cell.angle_gamma   90.00
#
_symmetry.space_group_name_H-M   'P 1'
#
loop_
_entity.id
_entity.type
_entity.pdbx_description
1 polymer ?
#
loop_
_entity_poly.entity_id
_entity_poly.type
_entity_poly.pdbx_seq_one_letter_code
_entity_poly.pdbx_strand_id
1 'polypeptide(L)'
;MTRHTLPDLTLACLSCGQTFVFTAGERELLHLRGVQHTPEFCAACARRASLLTPARPAGDGDTAPLGSTARVADDQRARQQHAPRHRGLA
;
A
#
# COMPACT_ATOMS: atom_id res chain seq x y z
N MET A 1 26.54 -15.29 -13.15
CA MET A 1 25.99 -16.67 -13.10
C MET A 1 24.67 -16.54 -12.38
N THR A 2 23.47 -16.67 -12.95
CA THR A 2 22.93 -17.23 -14.19
C THR A 2 21.90 -16.22 -14.73
N ARG A 3 22.02 -15.75 -15.98
CA ARG A 3 20.94 -14.98 -16.59
C ARG A 3 19.79 -15.95 -16.80
N HIS A 4 18.68 -15.77 -16.09
CA HIS A 4 17.52 -16.65 -16.19
C HIS A 4 16.84 -16.33 -17.53
N THR A 5 17.36 -16.96 -18.58
CA THR A 5 16.90 -16.78 -19.96
C THR A 5 15.59 -17.57 -20.11
N LEU A 6 14.50 -17.04 -19.55
CA LEU A 6 13.18 -17.62 -19.75
C LEU A 6 12.75 -17.34 -21.20
N PRO A 7 12.15 -18.30 -21.92
CA PRO A 7 11.71 -18.07 -23.29
C PRO A 7 10.48 -17.16 -23.34
N ASP A 8 10.25 -16.46 -24.45
CA ASP A 8 8.96 -15.84 -24.72
C ASP A 8 7.85 -16.89 -24.82
N LEU A 9 6.67 -16.56 -24.33
CA LEU A 9 5.51 -17.45 -24.31
C LEU A 9 4.25 -16.69 -24.72
N THR A 10 3.56 -17.17 -25.74
CA THR A 10 2.24 -16.63 -26.12
C THR A 10 1.16 -17.30 -25.29
N LEU A 11 0.41 -16.52 -24.52
CA LEU A 11 -0.67 -16.98 -23.66
C LEU A 11 -2.00 -16.36 -24.10
N ALA A 12 -3.11 -17.05 -23.83
CA ALA A 12 -4.46 -16.53 -24.04
C ALA A 12 -5.03 -16.05 -22.70
N CYS A 13 -5.56 -14.83 -22.68
CA CYS A 13 -6.19 -14.27 -21.48
C CYS A 13 -7.50 -14.98 -21.16
N LEU A 14 -7.67 -15.49 -19.94
CA LEU A 14 -8.91 -16.16 -19.53
C LEU A 14 -10.12 -15.22 -19.42
N SER A 15 -9.90 -13.92 -19.19
CA SER A 15 -10.99 -12.95 -19.02
C SER A 15 -11.50 -12.37 -20.34
N CYS A 16 -10.63 -12.14 -21.33
CA CYS A 16 -11.00 -11.51 -22.60
C CYS A 16 -10.71 -12.37 -23.84
N GLY A 17 -10.09 -13.54 -23.68
CA GLY A 17 -9.73 -14.44 -24.77
C GLY A 17 -8.61 -13.95 -25.69
N GLN A 18 -8.03 -12.78 -25.44
CA GLN A 18 -6.98 -12.20 -26.30
C GLN A 18 -5.65 -12.90 -26.08
N THR A 19 -4.94 -13.17 -27.17
CA THR A 19 -3.56 -13.67 -27.13
C THR A 19 -2.59 -12.52 -26.83
N PHE A 20 -1.68 -12.76 -25.89
CA PHE A 20 -0.64 -11.82 -25.53
C PHE A 20 0.71 -12.51 -25.40
N VAL A 21 1.78 -11.74 -25.62
CA VAL A 21 3.16 -12.26 -25.54
C VAL A 21 3.71 -11.97 -24.15
N PHE A 22 4.01 -13.04 -23.40
CA PHE A 22 4.71 -12.95 -22.13
C PHE A 22 6.20 -13.11 -22.39
N THR A 23 6.91 -11.98 -22.42
CA THR A 23 8.30 -11.91 -22.88
C THR A 23 9.28 -12.51 -21.86
N ALA A 24 10.44 -12.93 -22.36
CA ALA A 24 11.56 -13.42 -21.57
C ALA A 24 11.91 -12.52 -20.38
N GLY A 25 12.02 -11.21 -20.61
CA GLY A 25 12.39 -10.24 -19.59
C GLY A 25 11.30 -10.04 -18.52
N GLU A 26 10.04 -10.09 -18.91
CA GLU A 26 8.92 -9.94 -17.97
C GLU A 26 8.75 -11.18 -17.09
N ARG A 27 9.04 -12.35 -17.66
CA ARG A 27 9.13 -13.63 -16.92
C ARG A 27 10.26 -13.63 -15.90
N GLU A 28 11.45 -13.17 -16.29
CA GLU A 28 12.59 -13.06 -15.38
C GLU A 28 12.31 -12.07 -14.25
N LEU A 29 11.69 -10.91 -14.56
CA LEU A 29 11.29 -9.93 -13.54
C LEU A 29 10.27 -10.51 -12.54
N LEU A 30 9.29 -11.27 -13.02
CA LEU A 30 8.27 -11.89 -12.17
C LEU A 30 8.88 -12.97 -11.26
N HIS A 31 9.83 -13.75 -11.79
CA HIS A 31 10.58 -14.75 -11.02
C HIS A 31 11.45 -14.10 -9.94
N LEU A 32 12.12 -12.98 -10.25
CA LEU A 32 12.89 -12.20 -9.28
C LEU A 32 12.03 -11.59 -8.18
N ARG A 33 10.74 -11.34 -8.44
CA ARG A 33 9.76 -10.92 -7.43
C ARG A 33 9.31 -12.07 -6.52
N GLY A 34 9.77 -13.29 -6.76
CA GLY A 34 9.35 -14.50 -6.04
C GLY A 34 7.99 -15.04 -6.49
N VAL A 35 7.45 -14.54 -7.61
CA VAL A 35 6.18 -14.99 -8.16
C VAL A 35 6.47 -16.11 -9.16
N GLN A 36 6.16 -17.33 -8.75
CA GLN A 36 6.43 -18.52 -9.56
C GLN A 36 5.33 -18.82 -10.60
N HIS A 37 4.15 -18.22 -10.45
CA HIS A 37 2.99 -18.48 -11.31
C HIS A 37 2.98 -17.57 -12.53
N THR A 38 2.69 -18.15 -13.69
CA THR A 38 2.47 -17.43 -14.94
C THR A 38 1.15 -16.63 -14.89
N PRO A 39 1.11 -15.41 -15.46
CA PRO A 39 -0.10 -14.62 -15.51
C PRO A 39 -1.14 -15.26 -16.43
N GLU A 40 -2.32 -15.51 -15.89
CA GLU A 40 -3.48 -16.05 -16.60
C GLU A 40 -4.32 -14.98 -17.31
N PHE A 41 -4.07 -13.72 -16.93
CA PHE A 41 -4.76 -12.55 -17.42
C PHE A 41 -3.77 -11.58 -18.05
N CYS A 42 -4.16 -10.95 -19.16
CA CYS A 42 -3.33 -9.91 -19.76
C CYS A 42 -3.19 -8.70 -18.82
N ALA A 43 -2.14 -7.89 -19.00
CA ALA A 43 -1.84 -6.75 -18.13
C ALA A 43 -2.99 -5.72 -18.03
N ALA A 44 -3.90 -5.66 -19.00
CA ALA A 44 -5.09 -4.82 -18.95
C ALA A 44 -6.17 -5.38 -18.00
N CYS A 45 -6.44 -6.69 -18.07
CA CYS A 45 -7.38 -7.37 -17.19
C CYS A 45 -6.84 -7.46 -15.75
N ALA A 46 -5.55 -7.75 -15.59
CA ALA A 46 -4.88 -7.77 -14.30
C ALA A 46 -4.96 -6.40 -13.60
N ARG A 47 -4.68 -5.30 -14.32
CA ARG A 47 -4.84 -3.95 -13.79
C ARG A 47 -6.27 -3.66 -13.35
N ARG A 48 -7.29 -4.02 -14.15
CA ARG A 48 -8.70 -3.84 -13.75
C ARG A 48 -9.06 -4.58 -12.46
N ALA A 49 -8.53 -5.79 -12.27
CA ALA A 49 -8.73 -6.53 -11.02
C ALA A 49 -8.05 -5.85 -9.83
N SER A 50 -6.83 -5.34 -9.99
CA SER A 50 -6.12 -4.61 -8.94
C SER A 50 -6.66 -3.20 -8.66
N LEU A 51 -7.47 -2.61 -9.53
CA LEU A 51 -8.16 -1.34 -9.25
C LEU A 51 -9.25 -1.48 -8.18
N LEU A 52 -9.67 -2.70 -7.84
CA LEU A 52 -10.60 -2.96 -6.75
C LEU A 52 -9.94 -3.01 -5.36
N THR A 53 -8.59 -3.06 -5.29
CA THR A 53 -7.90 -2.68 -4.05
C THR A 53 -7.90 -1.15 -3.98
N PRO A 54 -8.44 -0.53 -2.92
CA PRO A 54 -8.55 0.92 -2.83
C PRO A 54 -7.15 1.51 -2.98
N ALA A 55 -6.97 2.20 -4.11
CA ALA A 55 -5.77 2.93 -4.42
C ALA A 55 -5.45 3.80 -3.20
N ARG A 56 -4.27 3.58 -2.60
CA ARG A 56 -3.66 4.68 -1.86
C ARG A 56 -3.61 5.83 -2.87
N PRO A 57 -4.11 7.03 -2.50
CA PRO A 57 -4.17 8.13 -3.44
C PRO A 57 -2.79 8.33 -4.04
N ALA A 58 -2.72 8.31 -5.37
CA ALA A 58 -1.53 8.70 -6.10
C ALA A 58 -1.13 10.07 -5.55
N GLY A 59 0.07 10.15 -5.00
CA GLY A 59 0.59 11.38 -4.43
C GLY A 59 0.72 12.42 -5.53
N ASP A 60 -0.07 13.49 -5.43
CA ASP A 60 0.23 14.77 -6.03
C ASP A 60 1.46 15.34 -5.32
N GLY A 61 2.58 15.40 -6.04
CA GLY A 61 3.78 16.09 -5.62
C GLY A 61 3.65 17.59 -5.82
N ASP A 62 3.79 18.32 -4.72
CA ASP A 62 4.63 19.53 -4.54
C ASP A 62 3.93 20.55 -3.62
N THR A 63 4.19 20.46 -2.31
CA THR A 63 4.62 21.61 -1.49
C THR A 63 4.98 21.13 -0.09
N ALA A 64 6.25 21.23 0.26
CA ALA A 64 6.67 21.22 1.66
C ALA A 64 6.19 22.52 2.34
N PRO A 65 5.60 22.41 3.54
CA PRO A 65 5.96 23.34 4.60
C PRO A 65 6.83 22.60 5.61
N LEU A 66 8.06 23.08 5.71
CA LEU A 66 8.98 22.77 6.79
C LEU A 66 8.36 23.30 8.12
N GLY A 67 8.22 22.42 9.12
CA GLY A 67 7.91 22.76 10.53
C GLY A 67 6.42 23.02 10.81
N SER A 68 5.80 22.63 11.92
CA SER A 68 6.35 22.42 13.27
C SER A 68 5.37 21.63 14.16
N THR A 69 5.92 20.66 14.90
CA THR A 69 5.53 20.13 16.23
C THR A 69 4.09 20.18 16.73
N ALA A 70 3.50 18.98 16.82
CA ALA A 70 2.79 18.40 17.97
C ALA A 70 2.30 19.34 19.10
N ARG A 71 0.99 19.31 19.37
CA ARG A 71 0.43 19.41 20.73
C ARG A 71 -0.76 18.47 20.89
N VAL A 72 -0.51 17.35 21.56
CA VAL A 72 -1.55 16.54 22.21
C VAL A 72 -1.80 17.22 23.56
N ALA A 73 -2.95 17.88 23.73
CA ALA A 73 -3.40 18.42 25.01
C ALA A 73 -4.22 17.30 25.70
N ASP A 74 -3.67 16.54 26.63
CA ASP A 74 -3.39 16.81 28.05
C ASP A 74 -4.65 16.90 28.93
N ASP A 75 -4.85 15.77 29.62
CA ASP A 75 -5.88 15.44 30.60
C ASP A 75 -5.56 16.10 31.95
N GLN A 76 -6.10 17.30 32.22
CA GLN A 76 -5.88 17.96 33.52
C GLN A 76 -7.13 18.56 34.18
N ARG A 77 -8.33 18.12 33.77
CA ARG A 77 -9.60 18.56 34.38
C ARG A 77 -10.06 17.68 35.55
N ALA A 78 -9.43 16.54 35.80
CA ALA A 78 -9.87 15.57 36.81
C ALA A 78 -9.41 15.88 38.26
N ARG A 79 -8.54 16.89 38.49
CA ARG A 79 -7.96 17.15 39.83
C ARG A 79 -8.57 18.30 40.63
N GLN A 80 -9.47 19.09 40.05
CA GLN A 80 -10.03 20.28 40.74
C GLN A 80 -11.30 19.98 41.56
N GLN A 81 -11.72 18.71 41.70
CA GLN A 81 -12.93 18.31 42.43
C GLN A 81 -12.68 17.77 43.85
N HIS A 82 -11.62 18.18 44.56
CA HIS A 82 -11.46 17.77 45.96
C HIS A 82 -11.16 18.94 46.90
N ALA A 83 -12.23 19.59 47.34
CA ALA A 83 -12.25 20.32 48.59
C ALA A 83 -12.50 19.34 49.74
N PRO A 84 -11.63 19.29 50.77
CA PRO A 84 -12.05 18.84 52.09
C PRO A 84 -12.33 20.04 52.98
N ARG A 85 -13.61 20.19 53.34
CA ARG A 85 -14.04 21.03 54.45
C ARG A 85 -13.46 20.45 55.73
N HIS A 86 -12.64 21.23 56.45
CA HIS A 86 -12.41 20.97 57.86
C HIS A 86 -12.78 22.22 58.67
N ARG A 87 -13.64 21.93 59.63
CA ARG A 87 -14.30 22.77 60.62
C ARG A 87 -13.42 22.75 61.87
N GLY A 88 -13.19 23.88 62.53
CA GLY A 88 -12.93 23.87 63.97
C GLY A 88 -11.98 24.91 64.57
N LEU A 89 -12.55 25.68 65.50
CA LEU A 89 -12.01 26.19 66.78
C LEU A 89 -10.82 27.17 66.78
N ALA A 90 -11.13 28.45 67.08
CA ALA A 90 -10.63 29.20 68.23
C ALA A 90 -11.49 30.45 68.43
#